data_AF-A0A4X2KRY1-F1
#
_entry.id   AF-A0A4X2KRY1-F1
#
_cell.length_a   1.000
_cell.length_b   1.000
_cell.length_c   1.000
_cell.angle_alpha   90.00
_cell.angle_beta   90.00
_cell.angle_gamma   90.00
#
_symmetry.space_group_name_H-M   'P 1'
#
loop_
_entity.id
_entity.type
_entity.pdbx_description
1 polymer ?
#
loop_
_entity_poly.entity_id
_entity_poly.type
_entity_poly.pdbx_seq_one_letter_code
_entity_poly.pdbx_strand_id
1 'polypeptide(L)' 'MMAGIDDCYTSARGCTATLGNFAKATFDAISKTYSYLTPDLWKETVFTTSSYQEFTDHLVKTRTQVSVQRTQVAAVATT' A
#
# COMPACT_ATOMS: atom_id res chain seq x y z
N MET A 1 14.51 8.03 8.13
CA MET A 1 13.11 8.03 8.63
C MET A 1 12.24 7.30 7.62
N MET A 2 11.18 6.60 8.04
CA MET A 2 10.39 5.72 7.14
C MET A 2 9.57 6.48 6.08
N ALA A 3 9.07 7.67 6.41
CA ALA A 3 8.22 8.45 5.50
C ALA A 3 8.99 9.38 4.54
N GLY A 4 10.32 9.51 4.67
CA GLY A 4 11.13 10.36 3.79
C GLY A 4 10.89 11.87 3.93
N ILE A 5 10.43 12.36 5.08
CA ILE A 5 10.24 13.80 5.36
C ILE A 5 11.55 14.37 5.94
N ASP A 6 12.11 15.39 5.28
CA ASP A 6 13.35 16.05 5.72
C ASP A 6 13.11 16.96 6.94
N ASP A 7 12.12 17.85 6.84
CA ASP A 7 11.80 18.84 7.88
C ASP A 7 10.28 18.90 8.15
N CYS A 8 9.89 18.80 9.42
CA CYS A 8 8.51 19.02 9.85
C CYS A 8 8.41 19.51 11.30
N TYR A 9 7.51 20.45 11.55
CA TYR A 9 7.09 20.77 12.90
C TYR A 9 6.00 19.81 13.36
N THR A 10 6.07 19.39 14.63
CA THR A 10 5.11 18.46 15.22
C THR A 10 4.48 19.06 16.48
N SER A 11 3.22 18.76 16.70
CA SER A 11 2.55 18.98 17.98
C SER A 11 1.66 17.78 18.27
N ALA A 12 1.65 17.33 19.51
CA ALA A 12 0.80 16.22 19.94
C ALA A 12 -0.03 16.65 21.15
N ARG A 13 -1.31 16.29 21.16
CA ARG A 13 -2.22 16.48 22.29
C ARG A 13 -2.95 15.18 22.60
N GLY A 14 -3.21 14.92 23.88
CA GLY A 14 -3.81 13.67 24.36
C GLY A 14 -2.79 12.76 25.07
N CYS A 15 -3.15 11.50 25.32
CA CYS A 15 -2.30 10.53 26.01
C CYS A 15 -1.22 9.95 25.08
N THR A 16 -0.16 10.72 24.85
CA THR A 16 0.97 10.35 23.98
C THR A 16 1.85 9.24 24.56
N ALA A 17 1.72 8.92 25.86
CA ALA A 17 2.44 7.83 26.51
C ALA A 17 2.04 6.43 25.96
N THR A 18 0.88 6.33 25.33
CA THR A 18 0.44 5.09 24.66
C THR A 18 1.03 4.99 23.25
N LEU A 19 2.09 4.21 23.11
CA LEU A 19 2.86 4.08 21.85
C LEU A 19 1.98 3.77 20.64
N GLY A 20 1.05 2.82 20.76
CA GLY A 20 0.19 2.40 19.64
C GLY A 20 -0.71 3.53 19.13
N ASN A 21 -1.29 4.34 20.02
CA ASN A 21 -2.14 5.45 19.64
C ASN A 21 -1.33 6.58 19.01
N PHE A 22 -0.15 6.89 19.58
CA PHE A 22 0.72 7.93 19.06
C PHE A 22 1.27 7.58 17.66
N ALA A 23 1.71 6.33 17.46
CA ALA A 23 2.17 5.85 16.17
C ALA A 23 1.04 5.88 15.12
N LYS A 24 -0.17 5.43 15.49
CA LYS A 24 -1.35 5.49 14.62
C LYS A 24 -1.71 6.93 14.25
N ALA A 25 -1.74 7.85 15.22
CA ALA A 25 -2.04 9.26 14.96
C ALA A 25 -1.03 9.89 13.97
N THR A 26 0.24 9.51 14.07
CA THR A 26 1.29 9.97 13.14
C THR A 26 1.09 9.40 11.74
N PHE A 27 0.78 8.09 11.63
CA PHE A 27 0.46 7.45 10.36
C PHE A 27 -0.78 8.06 9.68
N ASP A 28 -1.81 8.34 10.47
CA ASP A 28 -3.05 8.96 9.99
C ASP A 28 -2.78 10.40 9.51
N ALA A 29 -1.91 11.16 10.20
CA ALA A 29 -1.52 12.51 9.78
C ALA A 29 -0.79 12.50 8.43
N ILE A 30 0.14 11.55 8.22
CA ILE A 30 0.84 11.38 6.94
C ILE A 30 -0.14 10.92 5.85
N SER A 31 -1.03 9.97 6.14
CA SER A 31 -2.02 9.51 5.16
C SER A 31 -2.93 10.63 4.67
N LYS A 32 -3.26 11.58 5.55
CA LYS A 32 -4.09 12.74 5.22
C LYS A 32 -3.42 13.73 4.26
N THR A 33 -2.10 13.71 4.07
CA THR A 33 -1.43 14.61 3.12
C THR A 33 -1.90 14.36 1.69
N TYR A 34 -2.18 13.10 1.31
CA TYR A 34 -2.76 12.76 0.01
C TYR A 34 -4.26 13.10 -0.10
N SER A 35 -4.96 13.15 1.03
CA SER A 35 -6.39 13.52 1.06
C SER A 35 -6.62 15.03 1.01
N TYR A 36 -5.59 15.83 1.30
CA TYR A 36 -5.68 17.27 1.29
C TYR A 36 -5.61 17.80 -0.15
N LEU A 37 -6.62 18.57 -0.56
CA LEU A 37 -6.70 19.10 -1.92
C LEU A 37 -6.11 20.51 -1.99
N THR A 38 -4.94 20.62 -2.62
CA THR A 38 -4.27 21.90 -2.90
C THR A 38 -4.60 22.40 -4.32
N PRO A 39 -4.46 23.71 -4.60
CA PRO A 39 -4.84 24.28 -5.90
C PRO A 39 -4.16 23.68 -7.13
N ASP A 40 -2.97 23.11 -6.98
CA ASP A 40 -2.24 22.38 -8.03
C ASP A 40 -2.94 21.06 -8.44
N LEU A 41 -3.74 20.48 -7.55
CA LEU A 41 -4.48 19.23 -7.76
C LEU A 41 -5.93 19.45 -8.23
N TRP A 42 -6.37 20.70 -8.47
CA TRP A 42 -7.75 20.99 -8.88
C TRP A 42 -8.10 20.57 -10.31
N LYS A 43 -7.09 20.32 -11.15
CA LYS A 43 -7.33 19.86 -12.52
C LYS A 43 -7.93 18.45 -12.49
N GLU A 44 -8.85 18.19 -13.40
CA GLU A 44 -9.51 16.89 -13.52
C GLU A 44 -8.48 15.78 -13.78
N THR A 45 -8.64 14.66 -13.08
CA THR A 45 -7.78 13.48 -13.23
C THR A 45 -8.26 12.64 -14.42
N VAL A 46 -7.35 12.30 -15.33
CA VAL A 46 -7.63 11.32 -16.39
C VAL A 46 -7.48 9.92 -15.79
N PHE A 47 -8.58 9.20 -15.64
CA PHE A 47 -8.55 7.81 -15.17
C PHE A 47 -8.02 6.88 -16.27
N THR A 48 -6.98 6.13 -15.96
CA THR A 48 -6.46 5.07 -16.83
C THR A 48 -7.07 3.73 -16.46
N THR A 49 -6.99 2.76 -17.38
CA THR A 49 -7.33 1.37 -17.08
C THR A 49 -6.55 0.89 -15.86
N SER A 50 -7.21 0.11 -14.99
CA SER A 50 -6.55 -0.46 -13.81
C SER A 50 -5.46 -1.44 -14.23
N SER A 51 -4.31 -1.45 -13.56
CA SER A 51 -3.23 -2.40 -13.85
C SER A 51 -3.68 -3.86 -13.76
N TYR A 52 -4.67 -4.16 -12.90
CA TYR A 52 -5.27 -5.51 -12.84
C TYR A 52 -6.00 -5.90 -14.12
N GLN A 53 -6.65 -4.94 -14.78
CA GLN A 53 -7.34 -5.16 -16.05
C GLN A 53 -6.33 -5.27 -17.20
N GLU A 54 -5.34 -4.38 -17.25
CA GLU A 54 -4.31 -4.38 -18.29
C GLU A 54 -3.47 -5.67 -18.31
N PHE A 55 -3.11 -6.20 -17.13
CA PHE A 55 -2.26 -7.39 -17.01
C PHE A 55 -3.02 -8.68 -16.68
N THR A 56 -4.33 -8.71 -16.91
CA THR A 56 -5.19 -9.85 -16.53
C THR A 56 -4.67 -11.20 -17.05
N ASP A 57 -4.31 -11.27 -18.33
CA ASP A 57 -3.84 -12.51 -18.96
C ASP A 57 -2.52 -13.00 -18.33
N HIS A 58 -1.62 -12.07 -18.01
CA HIS A 58 -0.35 -12.38 -17.38
C HIS A 58 -0.54 -12.86 -15.93
N LEU A 59 -1.44 -12.22 -15.18
CA LEU A 59 -1.73 -12.58 -13.78
C LEU A 59 -2.39 -13.96 -13.68
N VAL A 60 -3.33 -14.28 -14.58
CA VAL A 60 -3.97 -15.62 -14.64
C VAL A 60 -2.94 -16.70 -14.98
N LYS A 61 -2.09 -16.46 -15.99
CA LYS A 61 -1.05 -17.40 -16.39
C LYS A 61 -0.04 -17.65 -15.27
N THR A 62 0.41 -16.61 -14.58
CA THR A 62 1.37 -16.76 -13.47
C THR A 62 0.75 -17.51 -12.29
N ARG A 63 -0.49 -17.18 -11.91
CA ARG A 63 -1.21 -17.84 -10.83
C ARG A 63 -1.35 -19.35 -11.08
N THR A 64 -1.75 -19.74 -12.29
CA THR A 64 -1.92 -21.14 -12.67
C THR A 64 -0.61 -21.92 -12.65
N GLN A 65 0.48 -21.34 -13.17
CA GLN A 65 1.82 -21.96 -13.13
C GLN A 65 2.31 -22.20 -11.71
N VAL A 66 2.15 -21.21 -10.82
CA VAL A 66 2.50 -21.33 -9.39
C VAL A 66 1.68 -22.43 -8.70
N SER A 67 0.39 -22.55 -9.02
CA SER A 67 -0.46 -23.62 -8.49
C SER A 67 0.02 -25.01 -8.95
N VAL A 68 0.33 -25.18 -10.24
CA VAL A 68 0.83 -26.45 -10.80
C VAL A 68 2.14 -26.86 -10.15
N GLN A 69 3.09 -25.92 -9.99
CA GLN A 69 4.37 -26.19 -9.32
C GLN A 69 4.18 -26.60 -7.85
N ARG A 70 3.29 -25.93 -7.11
CA ARG A 70 2.99 -26.32 -5.72
C ARG A 70 2.40 -27.72 -5.61
N THR A 71 1.51 -28.12 -6.52
CA THR A 71 0.95 -29.48 -6.56
C THR A 71 2.01 -30.52 -6.88
N GLN A 72 2.92 -30.23 -7.81
CA GLN A 72 4.03 -31.14 -8.15
C GLN A 72 5.02 -31.30 -6.99
N VAL A 73 5.41 -30.21 -6.32
CA VAL A 73 6.33 -30.27 -5.17
C VAL A 73 5.72 -31.06 -4.00
N ALA A 74 4.42 -30.89 -3.74
CA ALA A 74 3.71 -31.66 -2.71
C ALA A 74 3.62 -33.16 -3.05
N ALA A 75 3.39 -33.50 -4.32
CA ALA A 75 3.36 -34.89 -4.78
C ALA A 75 4.73 -35.58 -4.68
N VAL A 76 5.82 -34.86 -5.02
CA VAL A 76 7.20 -35.37 -4.93
C VAL A 76 7.64 -35.59 -3.48
N ALA A 77 7.19 -34.78 -2.52
CA ALA A 77 7.54 -34.93 -1.11
C ALA A 77 6.87 -36.13 -0.42
N THR A 78 5.93 -36.81 -1.07
CA THR A 78 5.18 -37.96 -0.52
C THR A 78 5.69 -39.31 -1.07
N THR A 79 6.75 -39.30 -1.87
CA THR A 79 7.45 -40.51 -2.37
C THR A 79 8.84 -40.59 -1.76
#